data_AF-A0A1Y6KLB7-F1
#
_entry.id   AF-A0A1Y6KLB7-F1
#
_cell.length_a   1.000
_cell.length_b   1.000
_cell.length_c   1.000
_cell.angle_alpha   90.00
_cell.angle_beta   90.00
_cell.angle_gamma   90.00
#
_symmetry.space_group_name_H-M   'P 1'
#
loop_
_entity.id
_entity.type
_entity.pdbx_description
1 polymer ?
#
loop_
_entity_poly.entity_id
_entity_poly.type
_entity_poly.pdbx_seq_one_letter_code
_entity_poly.pdbx_strand_id
1 'polypeptide(L)' 'MFFAGTRRLATLRDRWKSFFALVSDPYRPERYYMRGPGPKWRAKYGHHRVTQS' A
#
# COMPACT_ATOMS: atom_id res chain seq x y z
N MET A 1 45.11 8.87 -9.62
CA MET A 1 44.22 7.75 -9.23
C MET A 1 43.40 8.16 -8.01
N PHE A 2 42.19 8.72 -8.19
CA PHE A 2 41.33 9.17 -7.07
C PHE A 2 39.87 8.73 -7.25
N PHE A 3 39.59 7.45 -7.50
CA PHE A 3 38.19 6.98 -7.64
C PHE A 3 37.94 5.57 -7.07
N ALA A 4 38.71 5.14 -6.07
CA ALA A 4 38.46 3.84 -5.41
C ALA A 4 37.48 3.93 -4.22
N GLY A 5 37.24 5.13 -3.67
CA GLY A 5 36.39 5.32 -2.47
C GLY A 5 34.88 5.46 -2.75
N THR A 6 34.47 5.76 -3.98
CA THR A 6 33.08 6.11 -4.31
C THR A 6 32.18 4.90 -4.52
N ARG A 7 32.73 3.71 -4.84
CA ARG A 7 31.91 2.50 -5.09
C ARG A 7 31.13 2.05 -3.86
N ARG A 8 31.71 2.14 -2.65
CA ARG A 8 30.99 1.80 -1.41
C ARG A 8 29.91 2.83 -1.07
N LEU A 9 30.16 4.10 -1.37
CA LEU A 9 29.19 5.17 -1.15
C LEU A 9 28.03 5.09 -2.15
N ALA A 10 28.31 4.70 -3.40
CA ALA A 10 27.28 4.50 -4.42
C ALA A 10 26.33 3.36 -4.04
N THR A 11 26.87 2.20 -3.61
CA THR A 11 26.04 1.08 -3.17
C THR A 11 25.25 1.39 -1.91
N LEU A 12 25.82 2.17 -0.98
CA LEU A 12 25.09 2.66 0.18
C LEU A 12 23.94 3.57 -0.28
N ARG A 13 24.21 4.58 -1.11
CA ARG A 13 23.20 5.51 -1.63
C ARG A 13 22.06 4.79 -2.34
N ASP A 14 22.36 3.82 -3.20
CA ASP A 14 21.33 3.10 -3.95
C ASP A 14 20.46 2.24 -3.02
N ARG A 15 21.05 1.65 -1.99
CA ARG A 15 20.32 0.92 -0.94
C ARG A 15 19.42 1.83 -0.10
N TRP A 16 19.89 3.04 0.22
CA TRP A 16 19.09 4.07 0.89
C TRP A 16 17.92 4.56 0.02
N LYS A 17 18.14 4.77 -1.29
CA LYS A 17 17.08 5.15 -2.23
C LYS A 17 15.97 4.10 -2.30
N SER A 18 16.31 2.81 -2.39
CA SER A 18 15.31 1.74 -2.41
C SER A 18 14.51 1.65 -1.12
N PHE A 19 15.15 1.90 0.03
CA PHE A 19 14.46 1.95 1.31
C PHE A 19 13.46 3.10 1.38
N PHE A 20 13.86 4.31 0.98
CA PHE A 20 12.96 5.46 0.92
C PHE A 20 11.82 5.28 -0.08
N ALA A 21 12.03 4.56 -1.18
CA ALA A 21 10.95 4.24 -2.12
C ALA A 21 9.86 3.36 -1.49
N LEU A 22 10.25 2.43 -0.59
CA LEU A 22 9.30 1.58 0.14
C LEU A 22 8.61 2.35 1.28
N VAL A 23 9.34 3.19 2.01
CA VAL A 23 8.78 3.99 3.12
C VAL A 23 7.89 5.12 2.61
N SER A 24 8.23 5.71 1.46
CA SER A 24 7.45 6.75 0.80
C SER A 24 6.32 6.18 -0.05
N ASP A 25 6.16 4.86 -0.16
CA ASP A 25 5.00 4.27 -0.83
C ASP A 25 3.75 4.66 -0.02
N PRO A 26 2.87 5.50 -0.57
CA PRO A 26 1.66 5.86 0.14
C PRO A 26 0.86 4.59 0.33
N TYR A 27 0.63 4.19 1.58
CA TYR A 27 -0.32 3.13 1.89
C TYR A 27 -1.63 3.48 1.18
N ARG A 28 -1.93 2.80 0.08
CA ARG A 28 -3.13 3.00 -0.75
C ARG A 28 -4.17 1.97 -0.35
N PRO A 29 -4.97 2.24 0.69
CA PRO A 29 -6.09 1.39 1.07
C PRO A 29 -7.10 1.22 -0.08
N GLU A 30 -7.14 2.15 -1.03
CA GLU A 30 -8.05 2.16 -2.18
C GLU A 30 -8.04 0.89 -3.04
N ARG A 31 -6.95 0.11 -3.09
CA ARG A 31 -6.96 -1.19 -3.78
C ARG A 31 -7.69 -2.30 -3.01
N TYR A 32 -7.80 -2.17 -1.69
CA TYR A 32 -8.38 -3.19 -0.81
C TYR A 32 -9.82 -2.89 -0.41
N TYR A 33 -10.27 -1.64 -0.50
CA TYR A 33 -11.65 -1.24 -0.19
C TYR A 33 -12.61 -1.27 -1.38
N MET A 34 -12.16 -1.65 -2.57
CA MET A 34 -13.05 -1.86 -3.73
C MET A 34 -13.88 -3.14 -3.62
N ARG A 35 -13.58 -4.02 -2.66
CA ARG A 35 -14.54 -5.04 -2.23
C ARG A 35 -15.54 -4.35 -1.30
N GLY A 36 -16.65 -3.90 -1.89
CA GLY A 36 -17.82 -3.45 -1.14
C GLY A 36 -18.24 -4.47 -0.07
N PRO A 37 -19.19 -4.11 0.80
CA PRO A 37 -19.50 -4.89 1.99
C PRO A 37 -19.70 -6.37 1.67
N GLY A 38 -18.84 -7.21 2.24
CA GLY A 38 -18.83 -8.64 1.99
C GLY A 38 -20.13 -9.34 2.43
N PRO A 39 -20.30 -10.63 2.10
CA PRO A 39 -21.52 -11.39 2.39
C PRO A 39 -21.92 -11.35 3.87
N LYS A 40 -20.94 -11.35 4.79
CA LYS A 40 -21.16 -11.22 6.24
C LYS A 40 -21.79 -9.88 6.66
N TRP A 41 -21.48 -8.79 5.95
CA TRP A 41 -22.09 -7.49 6.20
C TRP A 41 -23.51 -7.43 5.64
N ARG A 42 -23.73 -8.00 4.44
CA ARG A 42 -25.07 -8.10 3.84
C ARG A 42 -26.01 -8.99 4.66
N ALA A 43 -25.52 -10.05 5.28
CA ALA A 43 -26.31 -10.87 6.19
C ALA A 43 -26.79 -10.10 7.44
N LYS A 44 -26.00 -9.14 7.93
CA LYS A 44 -26.34 -8.35 9.12
C LYS A 44 -27.24 -7.14 8.82
N TYR A 45 -27.05 -6.48 7.68
CA TYR A 45 -27.71 -5.20 7.37
C TYR A 45 -28.52 -5.19 6.06
N GLY A 46 -28.30 -6.15 5.16
CA GLY A 46 -28.99 -6.24 3.87
C GLY A 46 -30.47 -6.61 3.99
N HIS A 47 -30.85 -7.27 5.08
CA HIS A 47 -32.24 -7.61 5.38
C HIS A 47 -33.10 -6.41 5.81
N HIS A 48 -32.48 -5.26 6.09
CA HIS A 48 -33.18 -4.05 6.55
C HIS A 48 -33.82 -3.24 5.40
N ARG A 49 -33.74 -3.68 4.14
CA ARG A 49 -34.17 -2.91 2.96
C ARG A 49 -35.32 -3.50 2.15
N VAL A 50 -36.20 -4.33 2.74
CA VAL A 50 -37.34 -4.89 1.99
C VAL A 50 -38.68 -4.67 2.70
N THR A 51 -38.93 -3.43 3.14
CA THR A 51 -40.28 -3.00 3.54
C THR A 51 -40.46 -1.50 3.28
N GLN A 52 -40.38 -1.09 2.01
CA GLN A 52 -40.94 0.16 1.51
C GLN A 52 -41.31 -0.03 0.03
N SER A 53 -42.42 -0.73 -0.21
CA SER A 53 -43.39 -0.53 -1.30
C SER A 53 -44.49 -1.58 -1.22
#